data_AF-A0A956CQC0-F1
#
_entry.id   AF-A0A956CQC0-F1
#
_cell.length_a   1.000
_cell.length_b   1.000
_cell.length_c   1.000
_cell.angle_alpha   90.00
_cell.angle_beta   90.00
_cell.angle_gamma   90.00
#
_symmetry.space_group_name_H-M   'P 1'
#
loop_
_entity.id
_entity.type
_entity.pdbx_description
1 polymer ?
#
loop_
_entity_poly.entity_id
_entity_poly.type
_entity_poly.pdbx_seq_one_letter_code
_entity_poly.pdbx_strand_id
1 'polypeptide(L)'
;MGYGDLVEVFDGLTPQQASEVNWVNFIQSAGWPVPLKQETFYQGAKASAYKYTDYPGLVGGIDGLERRADVPYTSLQVDPSLAQQGITATLMDANGRPAVPFMFCSDETADLNPDCLRYDAGPDAYESIQSVMDSYYNYYIFSAYGRGRIGFSPGSYFNRVMGRYFGKIQSATQIYGLYRGVFEDFLSFADTSEFWTSPNGMGAWTTMVGASYQLLTQVVATPEPGAYALVTRPDGSQGYELNDFGQTAAVRVDNFEGRPLETTWDFDAGYFWFDQVDRAGFFFDKVGAIMTLVDPTTHFVGRDTSADVRKYALSYYTVFPGAMTSFLRAMQGEDWSTMAARSKEAGGLSFPDVLSQERRDTAGIPIDPNTSFSIQLYAQVFSLALIPDTYDQRFTNGARVYVKGSPNGVDLAAGTPTVEFTDAETGLVYVAASYMQDGKETGVGAQMIDHANALKVRGQTAELRKFVANLDLAHRLGWYFSFGG
;
A
#
# COMPACT_ATOMS: atom_id res chain seq x y z
N MET A 1 -23.43 22.94 -0.09
CA MET A 1 -24.70 23.69 -0.28
C MET A 1 -25.10 23.53 -1.74
N GLY A 2 -26.29 22.98 -1.99
CA GLY A 2 -26.81 22.74 -3.35
C GLY A 2 -27.40 24.00 -3.98
N TYR A 3 -27.72 23.91 -5.27
CA TYR A 3 -28.48 24.93 -5.98
C TYR A 3 -29.88 25.07 -5.35
N GLY A 4 -30.17 26.22 -4.72
CA GLY A 4 -31.53 26.58 -4.29
C GLY A 4 -31.91 26.34 -2.82
N ASP A 5 -30.97 26.06 -1.92
CA ASP A 5 -31.21 25.85 -0.46
C ASP A 5 -32.27 24.77 -0.14
N LEU A 6 -32.42 23.79 -1.02
CA LEU A 6 -33.28 22.61 -0.82
C LEU A 6 -32.45 21.40 -0.39
N VAL A 7 -33.09 20.51 0.38
CA VAL A 7 -32.58 19.20 0.78
C VAL A 7 -33.66 18.15 0.61
N GLU A 8 -33.27 16.93 0.26
CA GLU A 8 -34.18 15.79 0.20
C GLU A 8 -34.41 15.21 1.60
N VAL A 9 -35.66 14.86 1.90
CA VAL A 9 -36.05 14.06 3.08
C VAL A 9 -36.78 12.80 2.63
N PHE A 10 -36.63 11.70 3.38
CA PHE A 10 -37.40 10.48 3.12
C PHE A 10 -38.85 10.63 3.54
N ASP A 11 -39.78 10.04 2.78
CA ASP A 11 -41.21 10.08 3.09
C ASP A 11 -41.79 8.69 3.41
N GLY A 12 -42.77 8.68 4.31
CA GLY A 12 -43.49 7.47 4.71
C GLY A 12 -42.62 6.42 5.42
N LEU A 13 -41.67 6.88 6.26
CA LEU A 13 -40.94 6.06 7.21
C LEU A 13 -41.70 5.94 8.54
N THR A 14 -41.52 4.82 9.24
CA THR A 14 -41.96 4.70 10.63
C THR A 14 -41.09 5.57 11.55
N PRO A 15 -41.57 5.96 12.75
CA PRO A 15 -40.77 6.73 13.71
C PRO A 15 -39.43 6.06 14.08
N GLN A 16 -39.41 4.72 14.17
CA GLN A 16 -38.17 3.98 14.44
C GLN A 16 -37.17 4.10 13.29
N GLN A 17 -37.61 3.89 12.05
CA GLN A 17 -36.77 4.05 10.86
C GLN A 17 -36.24 5.48 10.74
N ALA A 18 -37.08 6.48 11.00
CA ALA A 18 -36.66 7.87 10.99
C ALA A 18 -35.54 8.16 11.99
N SER A 19 -35.65 7.62 13.22
CA SER A 19 -34.63 7.73 14.26
C SER A 19 -33.31 7.05 13.85
N GLU A 20 -33.37 5.86 13.25
CA GLU A 20 -32.18 5.14 12.77
C GLU A 20 -31.49 5.91 11.62
N VAL A 21 -32.26 6.47 10.67
CA VAL A 21 -31.70 7.29 9.59
C VAL A 21 -31.07 8.58 10.12
N ASN A 22 -31.71 9.26 11.08
CA ASN A 22 -31.14 10.45 11.72
C ASN A 22 -29.83 10.12 12.45
N TRP A 23 -29.73 8.95 13.08
CA TRP A 23 -28.48 8.48 13.68
C TRP A 23 -27.38 8.28 12.63
N VAL A 24 -27.68 7.61 11.51
CA VAL A 24 -26.72 7.44 10.40
C VAL A 24 -26.25 8.78 9.87
N ASN A 25 -27.19 9.72 9.66
CA ASN A 25 -26.89 11.06 9.17
C ASN A 25 -25.97 11.83 10.14
N PHE A 26 -26.25 11.75 11.45
CA PHE A 26 -25.37 12.31 12.48
C PHE A 26 -23.95 11.72 12.39
N ILE A 27 -23.81 10.40 12.38
CA ILE A 27 -22.49 9.75 12.36
C ILE A 27 -21.69 10.14 11.12
N GLN A 28 -22.33 10.19 9.94
CA GLN A 28 -21.67 10.66 8.72
C GLN A 28 -21.27 12.13 8.81
N SER A 29 -22.15 13.00 9.33
CA SER A 29 -21.85 14.42 9.52
C SER A 29 -20.72 14.68 10.52
N ALA A 30 -20.51 13.76 11.46
CA ALA A 30 -19.41 13.80 12.42
C ALA A 30 -18.06 13.33 11.82
N GLY A 31 -18.05 12.87 10.57
CA GLY A 31 -16.83 12.50 9.84
C GLY A 31 -16.23 11.15 10.22
N TRP A 32 -17.04 10.23 10.78
CA TRP A 32 -16.57 8.87 11.02
C TRP A 32 -16.38 8.11 9.69
N PRO A 33 -15.32 7.29 9.54
CA PRO A 33 -15.02 6.57 8.29
C PRO A 33 -16.02 5.44 7.98
N VAL A 34 -16.84 5.07 8.97
CA VAL A 34 -17.93 4.11 8.83
C VAL A 34 -19.14 4.60 9.67
N PRO A 35 -20.37 4.37 9.21
CA PRO A 35 -21.58 4.73 9.96
C PRO A 35 -21.80 3.75 11.13
N LEU A 36 -21.15 3.99 12.26
CA LEU A 36 -21.32 3.20 13.49
C LEU A 36 -22.78 3.08 13.91
N LYS A 37 -23.21 1.88 14.29
CA LYS A 37 -24.55 1.67 14.87
C LYS A 37 -24.62 2.21 16.29
N GLN A 38 -25.80 2.65 16.71
CA GLN A 38 -25.99 3.24 18.03
C GLN A 38 -25.62 2.27 19.17
N GLU A 39 -25.83 0.97 18.97
CA GLU A 39 -25.51 -0.06 19.95
C GLU A 39 -24.02 -0.17 20.27
N THR A 40 -23.15 0.28 19.36
CA THR A 40 -21.70 0.32 19.55
C THR A 40 -21.29 1.17 20.74
N PHE A 41 -22.13 2.12 21.15
CA PHE A 41 -21.83 3.07 22.21
C PHE A 41 -22.26 2.57 23.61
N TYR A 42 -22.76 1.33 23.72
CA TYR A 42 -23.08 0.70 25.00
C TYR A 42 -21.90 -0.10 25.55
N GLN A 43 -21.72 -0.05 26.88
CA GLN A 43 -20.65 -0.77 27.55
C GLN A 43 -20.76 -2.28 27.31
N GLY A 44 -19.68 -2.90 26.83
CA GLY A 44 -19.59 -4.34 26.54
C GLY A 44 -20.39 -4.79 25.31
N ALA A 45 -21.01 -3.87 24.56
CA ALA A 45 -21.67 -4.21 23.31
C ALA A 45 -20.65 -4.53 22.21
N LYS A 46 -21.07 -5.33 21.22
CA LYS A 46 -20.27 -5.58 20.03
C LYS A 46 -20.26 -4.33 19.14
N ALA A 47 -19.07 -3.81 18.86
CA ALA A 47 -18.91 -2.70 17.93
C ALA A 47 -19.33 -3.11 16.52
N SER A 48 -20.16 -2.28 15.88
CA SER A 48 -20.66 -2.52 14.53
C SER A 48 -21.01 -1.23 13.80
N ALA A 49 -21.03 -1.30 12.47
CA ALA A 49 -21.41 -0.24 11.56
C ALA A 49 -22.45 -0.72 10.55
N TYR A 50 -23.20 0.20 9.96
CA TYR A 50 -24.02 -0.07 8.79
C TYR A 50 -23.12 -0.27 7.57
N LYS A 51 -23.41 -1.30 6.77
CA LYS A 51 -22.85 -1.44 5.43
C LYS A 51 -23.83 -0.89 4.40
N TYR A 52 -23.36 -0.56 3.21
CA TYR A 52 -24.22 0.05 2.17
C TYR A 52 -25.45 -0.83 1.82
N THR A 53 -25.33 -2.16 1.92
CA THR A 53 -26.44 -3.09 1.68
C THR A 53 -27.53 -3.08 2.76
N ASP A 54 -27.27 -2.45 3.91
CA ASP A 54 -28.27 -2.30 4.98
C ASP A 54 -29.25 -1.15 4.69
N TYR A 55 -28.84 -0.16 3.88
CA TYR A 55 -29.59 1.09 3.65
C TYR A 55 -31.01 0.88 3.10
N PRO A 56 -31.25 -0.01 2.10
CA PRO A 56 -32.62 -0.29 1.68
C PRO A 56 -33.50 -0.78 2.84
N GLY A 57 -32.95 -1.60 3.75
CA GLY A 57 -33.67 -2.08 4.93
C GLY A 57 -34.09 -0.97 5.88
N LEU A 58 -33.25 0.06 6.05
CA LEU A 58 -33.51 1.20 6.94
C LEU A 58 -34.76 2.00 6.51
N VAL A 59 -35.06 2.05 5.22
CA VAL A 59 -36.14 2.86 4.67
C VAL A 59 -37.34 2.05 4.15
N GLY A 60 -37.37 0.75 4.41
CA GLY A 60 -38.50 -0.12 4.03
C GLY A 60 -38.41 -0.69 2.61
N GLY A 61 -37.19 -0.84 2.07
CA GLY A 61 -36.89 -1.42 0.77
C GLY A 61 -36.40 -0.38 -0.24
N ILE A 62 -36.16 -0.83 -1.48
CA ILE A 62 -35.75 0.03 -2.59
C ILE A 62 -36.81 1.12 -2.87
N ASP A 63 -38.09 0.76 -2.81
CA ASP A 63 -39.19 1.73 -2.95
C ASP A 63 -39.13 2.82 -1.86
N GLY A 64 -38.65 2.49 -0.67
CA GLY A 64 -38.39 3.44 0.40
C GLY A 64 -37.26 4.41 0.10
N LEU A 65 -36.19 3.94 -0.56
CA LEU A 65 -35.07 4.78 -0.97
C LEU A 65 -35.48 5.84 -2.00
N GLU A 66 -36.44 5.53 -2.86
CA GLU A 66 -36.94 6.43 -3.92
C GLU A 66 -38.05 7.38 -3.43
N ARG A 67 -38.71 7.08 -2.30
CA ARG A 67 -39.73 7.94 -1.71
C ARG A 67 -39.10 9.13 -0.99
N ARG A 68 -38.88 10.21 -1.75
CA ARG A 68 -38.24 11.44 -1.29
C ARG A 68 -39.11 12.67 -1.54
N ALA A 69 -38.90 13.70 -0.74
CA ALA A 69 -39.49 15.01 -0.93
C ALA A 69 -38.45 16.10 -0.70
N ASP A 70 -38.48 17.16 -1.51
CA ASP A 70 -37.64 18.34 -1.32
C ASP A 70 -38.25 19.27 -0.26
N VAL A 71 -37.41 19.73 0.66
CA VAL A 71 -37.77 20.75 1.65
C VAL A 71 -36.68 21.82 1.75
N PRO A 72 -37.01 23.05 2.19
CA PRO A 72 -35.99 24.05 2.48
C PRO A 72 -35.02 23.58 3.56
N TYR A 73 -33.72 23.77 3.37
CA TYR A 73 -32.69 23.44 4.36
C TYR A 73 -32.96 24.09 5.72
N THR A 74 -33.43 25.35 5.71
CA THR A 74 -33.80 26.10 6.93
C THR A 74 -35.02 25.54 7.65
N SER A 75 -35.72 24.56 7.06
CA SER A 75 -36.85 23.88 7.71
C SER A 75 -36.43 22.69 8.56
N LEU A 76 -35.16 22.25 8.45
CA LEU A 76 -34.63 21.15 9.24
C LEU A 76 -34.53 21.54 10.72
N GLN A 77 -34.79 20.57 11.57
CA GLN A 77 -34.89 20.66 13.02
C GLN A 77 -34.10 19.54 13.66
N VAL A 78 -33.78 19.72 14.94
CA VAL A 78 -33.07 18.70 15.72
C VAL A 78 -34.03 17.55 16.05
N ASP A 79 -33.57 16.32 15.86
CA ASP A 79 -34.30 15.13 16.32
C ASP A 79 -34.36 15.13 17.86
N PRO A 80 -35.55 15.07 18.49
CA PRO A 80 -35.69 15.05 19.95
C PRO A 80 -34.94 13.91 20.65
N SER A 81 -34.80 12.75 20.01
CA SER A 81 -34.07 11.59 20.56
C SER A 81 -32.55 11.81 20.57
N LEU A 82 -32.03 12.50 19.55
CA LEU A 82 -30.63 12.90 19.48
C LEU A 82 -30.34 14.08 20.41
N ALA A 83 -31.28 15.03 20.54
CA ALA A 83 -31.17 16.16 21.46
C ALA A 83 -31.00 15.71 22.92
N GLN A 84 -31.68 14.63 23.33
CA GLN A 84 -31.52 14.03 24.67
C GLN A 84 -30.10 13.51 24.93
N GLN A 85 -29.34 13.23 23.87
CA GLN A 85 -27.94 12.79 23.91
C GLN A 85 -26.95 13.96 23.72
N GLY A 86 -27.45 15.21 23.70
CA GLY A 86 -26.64 16.41 23.49
C GLY A 86 -26.27 16.69 22.02
N ILE A 87 -26.85 15.96 21.08
CA ILE A 87 -26.60 16.14 19.65
C ILE A 87 -27.59 17.18 19.10
N THR A 88 -27.06 18.27 18.53
CA THR A 88 -27.85 19.41 18.05
C THR A 88 -27.91 19.52 16.52
N ALA A 89 -27.60 18.44 15.80
CA ALA A 89 -27.66 18.41 14.34
C ALA A 89 -29.11 18.52 13.87
N THR A 90 -29.38 19.40 12.91
CA THR A 90 -30.70 19.57 12.30
C THR A 90 -30.87 18.59 11.14
N LEU A 91 -31.54 17.46 11.40
CA LEU A 91 -31.52 16.29 10.50
C LEU A 91 -32.92 15.85 10.05
N MET A 92 -34.00 16.46 10.53
CA MET A 92 -35.36 16.11 10.12
C MET A 92 -36.22 17.34 9.88
N ASP A 93 -37.26 17.25 9.06
CA ASP A 93 -38.20 18.35 8.86
C ASP A 93 -39.26 18.46 9.98
N ALA A 94 -40.18 19.42 9.85
CA ALA A 94 -41.29 19.62 10.78
C ALA A 94 -42.27 18.44 10.88
N ASN A 95 -42.29 17.54 9.88
CA ASN A 95 -43.13 16.35 9.86
C ASN A 95 -42.40 15.12 10.42
N GLY A 96 -41.16 15.28 10.93
CA GLY A 96 -40.33 14.19 11.44
C GLY A 96 -39.70 13.34 10.35
N ARG A 97 -39.63 13.84 9.11
CA ARG A 97 -39.01 13.14 7.98
C ARG A 97 -37.50 13.38 8.00
N PRO A 98 -36.66 12.34 8.08
CA PRO A 98 -35.22 12.51 8.13
C PRO A 98 -34.67 12.95 6.77
N ALA A 99 -33.67 13.84 6.80
CA ALA A 99 -32.91 14.23 5.64
C ALA A 99 -32.14 13.03 5.09
N VAL A 100 -32.09 12.92 3.76
CA VAL A 100 -31.33 11.88 3.08
C VAL A 100 -29.85 12.05 3.44
N PRO A 101 -29.18 11.00 3.97
CA PRO A 101 -27.81 11.08 4.45
C PRO A 101 -26.84 11.04 3.26
N PHE A 102 -26.78 12.13 2.50
CA PHE A 102 -25.77 12.32 1.48
C PHE A 102 -24.42 12.57 2.12
N MET A 103 -23.42 11.81 1.68
CA MET A 103 -22.05 12.10 2.01
C MET A 103 -21.61 13.33 1.22
N PHE A 104 -21.23 14.39 1.92
CA PHE A 104 -20.70 15.60 1.30
C PHE A 104 -19.19 15.52 1.25
N CYS A 105 -18.62 15.87 0.09
CA CYS A 105 -17.21 16.16 0.00
C CYS A 105 -16.95 17.50 -0.67
N SER A 106 -16.04 18.25 -0.04
CA SER A 106 -15.53 19.52 -0.54
C SER A 106 -14.24 19.34 -1.34
N ASP A 107 -13.92 20.31 -2.20
CA ASP A 107 -12.72 20.25 -3.04
C ASP A 107 -11.42 20.19 -2.23
N GLU A 108 -11.41 20.73 -1.00
CA GLU A 108 -10.28 20.72 -0.07
C GLU A 108 -9.96 19.32 0.47
N THR A 109 -10.91 18.38 0.39
CA THR A 109 -10.78 17.01 0.88
C THR A 109 -10.81 15.98 -0.26
N ALA A 110 -10.96 16.44 -1.50
CA ALA A 110 -11.03 15.58 -2.67
C ALA A 110 -9.73 14.80 -2.88
N ASP A 111 -9.87 13.50 -3.16
CA ASP A 111 -8.80 12.53 -3.34
C ASP A 111 -7.93 12.25 -2.10
N LEU A 112 -8.30 12.76 -0.92
CA LEU A 112 -7.59 12.47 0.33
C LEU A 112 -8.12 11.24 1.06
N ASN A 113 -9.39 10.88 0.87
CA ASN A 113 -10.05 9.78 1.57
C ASN A 113 -10.84 8.90 0.58
N PRO A 114 -10.85 7.55 0.75
CA PRO A 114 -11.71 6.63 -0.01
C PRO A 114 -13.18 7.05 -0.16
N ASP A 115 -13.71 7.76 0.82
CA ASP A 115 -15.09 8.27 0.83
C ASP A 115 -15.29 9.54 -0.02
N CYS A 116 -14.20 10.10 -0.53
CA CYS A 116 -14.17 11.26 -1.41
C CYS A 116 -13.07 11.15 -2.47
N LEU A 117 -13.15 10.10 -3.29
CA LEU A 117 -12.29 9.99 -4.46
C LEU A 117 -13.00 10.56 -5.69
N ARG A 118 -12.29 11.39 -6.46
CA ARG A 118 -12.81 11.81 -7.77
C ARG A 118 -12.86 10.60 -8.70
N TYR A 119 -13.99 10.44 -9.38
CA TYR A 119 -14.28 9.32 -10.28
C TYR A 119 -14.25 7.96 -9.57
N ASP A 120 -14.73 7.93 -8.33
CA ASP A 120 -15.01 6.69 -7.63
C ASP A 120 -16.11 5.89 -8.33
N ALA A 121 -16.08 4.57 -8.13
CA ALA A 121 -17.08 3.65 -8.68
C ALA A 121 -17.44 2.55 -7.68
N GLY A 122 -17.32 2.83 -6.37
CA GLY A 122 -17.56 1.86 -5.31
C GLY A 122 -18.50 2.39 -4.22
N PRO A 123 -19.41 1.56 -3.68
CA PRO A 123 -20.28 1.95 -2.58
C PRO A 123 -19.62 1.83 -1.19
N ASP A 124 -18.40 1.28 -1.10
CA ASP A 124 -17.59 1.28 0.12
C ASP A 124 -16.09 1.53 -0.16
N ALA A 125 -15.29 1.67 0.90
CA ALA A 125 -13.87 1.97 0.78
C ALA A 125 -13.08 0.92 -0.02
N TYR A 126 -13.47 -0.37 0.05
CA TYR A 126 -12.83 -1.43 -0.71
C TYR A 126 -13.14 -1.30 -2.20
N GLU A 127 -14.42 -1.21 -2.56
CA GLU A 127 -14.82 -1.13 -3.96
C GLU A 127 -14.32 0.18 -4.61
N SER A 128 -14.26 1.28 -3.85
CA SER A 128 -13.72 2.57 -4.33
C SER A 128 -12.22 2.48 -4.64
N ILE A 129 -11.42 1.90 -3.75
CA ILE A 129 -9.98 1.72 -4.01
C ILE A 129 -9.72 0.64 -5.04
N GLN A 130 -10.52 -0.44 -5.07
CA GLN A 130 -10.43 -1.45 -6.11
C GLN A 130 -10.63 -0.83 -7.50
N SER A 131 -11.56 0.11 -7.65
CA SER A 131 -11.73 0.86 -8.91
C SER A 131 -10.47 1.65 -9.31
N VAL A 132 -9.77 2.26 -8.35
CA VAL A 132 -8.49 2.94 -8.58
C VAL A 132 -7.42 1.93 -9.03
N MET A 133 -7.34 0.78 -8.36
CA MET A 133 -6.41 -0.31 -8.67
C MET A 133 -6.66 -0.91 -10.07
N ASP A 134 -7.91 -1.18 -10.41
CA ASP A 134 -8.32 -1.68 -11.72
C ASP A 134 -8.02 -0.64 -12.80
N SER A 135 -8.29 0.64 -12.52
CA SER A 135 -7.98 1.73 -13.44
C SER A 135 -6.48 1.84 -13.73
N TYR A 136 -5.62 1.63 -12.73
CA TYR A 136 -4.17 1.62 -12.94
C TYR A 136 -3.75 0.56 -13.96
N TYR A 137 -4.20 -0.69 -13.80
CA TYR A 137 -3.86 -1.77 -14.72
C TYR A 137 -4.52 -1.61 -16.10
N ASN A 138 -5.81 -1.27 -16.14
CA ASN A 138 -6.58 -1.15 -17.38
C ASN A 138 -6.10 0.02 -18.25
N TYR A 139 -5.68 1.13 -17.64
CA TYR A 139 -5.19 2.30 -18.36
C TYR A 139 -3.67 2.31 -18.58
N TYR A 140 -2.95 1.24 -18.23
CA TYR A 140 -1.50 1.16 -18.45
C TYR A 140 -1.12 1.47 -19.91
N ILE A 141 -1.77 0.82 -20.89
CA ILE A 141 -1.50 1.04 -22.32
C ILE A 141 -1.77 2.50 -22.73
N PHE A 142 -2.77 3.15 -22.14
CA PHE A 142 -3.11 4.53 -22.44
C PHE A 142 -2.22 5.55 -21.71
N SER A 143 -1.62 5.15 -20.60
CA SER A 143 -0.79 6.02 -19.76
C SER A 143 0.68 5.94 -20.13
N ALA A 144 1.22 4.73 -20.25
CA ALA A 144 2.65 4.45 -20.43
C ALA A 144 3.16 4.63 -21.88
N TYR A 145 2.27 4.66 -22.87
CA TYR A 145 2.66 4.80 -24.29
C TYR A 145 2.37 6.20 -24.81
N GLY A 146 3.33 6.78 -25.53
CA GLY A 146 3.28 8.13 -26.08
C GLY A 146 2.11 8.32 -27.03
N ARG A 147 1.92 7.39 -27.98
CA ARG A 147 0.80 7.39 -28.95
C ARG A 147 0.66 8.73 -29.69
N GLY A 148 1.79 9.36 -30.03
CA GLY A 148 1.84 10.67 -30.68
C GLY A 148 1.37 11.86 -29.82
N ARG A 149 1.25 11.70 -28.48
CA ARG A 149 0.85 12.80 -27.59
C ARG A 149 1.99 13.81 -27.41
N ILE A 150 1.71 15.07 -27.73
CA ILE A 150 2.60 16.19 -27.46
C ILE A 150 2.77 16.35 -25.95
N GLY A 151 4.02 16.47 -25.47
CA GLY A 151 4.33 16.64 -24.04
C GLY A 151 4.35 15.34 -23.24
N PHE A 152 4.23 14.17 -23.88
CA PHE A 152 4.46 12.90 -23.22
C PHE A 152 5.94 12.76 -22.85
N SER A 153 6.20 12.47 -21.58
CA SER A 153 7.54 12.23 -21.05
C SER A 153 7.46 11.25 -19.87
N PRO A 154 8.57 10.57 -19.52
CA PRO A 154 8.62 9.72 -18.33
C PRO A 154 8.22 10.46 -17.05
N GLY A 155 8.61 11.73 -16.90
CA GLY A 155 8.21 12.55 -15.74
C GLY A 155 6.71 12.82 -15.70
N SER A 156 6.09 13.17 -16.84
CA SER A 156 4.63 13.36 -16.91
C SER A 156 3.85 12.06 -16.64
N TYR A 157 4.41 10.92 -17.04
CA TYR A 157 3.86 9.60 -16.78
C TYR A 157 3.96 9.25 -15.28
N PHE A 158 5.14 9.39 -14.68
CA PHE A 158 5.35 9.16 -13.25
C PHE A 158 4.41 10.01 -12.39
N ASN A 159 4.31 11.31 -12.66
CA ASN A 159 3.40 12.21 -11.94
C ASN A 159 1.93 11.78 -12.08
N ARG A 160 1.54 11.24 -13.23
CA ARG A 160 0.20 10.68 -13.41
C ARG A 160 0.00 9.42 -12.58
N VAL A 161 0.96 8.50 -12.56
CA VAL A 161 0.86 7.27 -11.77
C VAL A 161 0.75 7.59 -10.28
N MET A 162 1.64 8.45 -9.78
CA MET A 162 1.63 8.90 -8.39
C MET A 162 0.34 9.65 -8.05
N GLY A 163 -0.08 10.63 -8.85
CA GLY A 163 -1.22 11.48 -8.51
C GLY A 163 -2.60 10.83 -8.72
N ARG A 164 -2.75 9.95 -9.72
CA ARG A 164 -4.06 9.34 -10.02
C ARG A 164 -4.29 8.01 -9.33
N TYR A 165 -3.23 7.28 -8.96
CA TYR A 165 -3.34 5.93 -8.43
C TYR A 165 -2.63 5.80 -7.09
N PHE A 166 -1.30 5.85 -7.06
CA PHE A 166 -0.55 5.45 -5.86
C PHE A 166 -0.78 6.37 -4.66
N GLY A 167 -0.86 7.69 -4.86
CA GLY A 167 -1.16 8.65 -3.79
C GLY A 167 -2.55 8.46 -3.18
N LYS A 168 -3.55 8.03 -3.96
CA LYS A 168 -4.89 7.71 -3.45
C LYS A 168 -4.85 6.47 -2.55
N ILE A 169 -4.15 5.44 -3.00
CA ILE A 169 -3.98 4.17 -2.27
C ILE A 169 -3.16 4.39 -0.98
N GLN A 170 -2.12 5.22 -1.04
CA GLN A 170 -1.34 5.65 0.12
C GLN A 170 -2.22 6.36 1.15
N SER A 171 -2.94 7.40 0.71
CA SER A 171 -3.79 8.21 1.59
C SER A 171 -4.86 7.36 2.28
N ALA A 172 -5.48 6.43 1.53
CA ALA A 172 -6.44 5.46 2.09
C ALA A 172 -5.84 4.59 3.20
N THR A 173 -4.62 4.11 3.02
CA THR A 173 -3.91 3.31 4.02
C THR A 173 -3.53 4.12 5.26
N GLN A 174 -3.13 5.38 5.06
CA GLN A 174 -2.81 6.30 6.15
C GLN A 174 -4.04 6.64 6.99
N ILE A 175 -5.19 6.88 6.35
CA ILE A 175 -6.47 7.11 7.02
C ILE A 175 -6.90 5.88 7.82
N TYR A 176 -6.76 4.68 7.24
CA TYR A 176 -7.01 3.45 7.98
C TYR A 176 -6.13 3.35 9.24
N GLY A 177 -4.82 3.57 9.12
CA GLY A 177 -3.91 3.54 10.26
C GLY A 177 -4.29 4.54 11.35
N LEU A 178 -4.69 5.76 10.96
CA LEU A 178 -5.16 6.79 11.87
C LEU A 178 -6.42 6.35 12.62
N TYR A 179 -7.45 5.93 11.88
CA TYR A 179 -8.74 5.56 12.49
C TYR A 179 -8.68 4.25 13.26
N ARG A 180 -7.76 3.34 12.92
CA ARG A 180 -7.49 2.12 13.69
C ARG A 180 -7.13 2.48 15.13
N GLY A 181 -6.17 3.39 15.32
CA GLY A 181 -5.77 3.86 16.66
C GLY A 181 -6.88 4.66 17.35
N VAL A 182 -7.58 5.54 16.63
CA VAL A 182 -8.70 6.32 17.21
C VAL A 182 -9.80 5.40 17.74
N PHE A 183 -10.19 4.38 16.98
CA PHE A 183 -11.22 3.44 17.39
C PHE A 183 -10.76 2.52 18.52
N GLU A 184 -9.50 2.08 18.55
CA GLU A 184 -8.97 1.29 19.68
C GLU A 184 -9.06 2.06 21.01
N ASP A 185 -8.71 3.34 21.00
CA ASP A 185 -8.82 4.21 22.17
C ASP A 185 -10.29 4.46 22.53
N PHE A 186 -11.08 4.91 21.55
CA PHE A 186 -12.45 5.36 21.75
C PHE A 186 -13.39 4.20 22.11
N LEU A 187 -13.28 3.06 21.44
CA LEU A 187 -14.14 1.89 21.65
C LEU A 187 -13.56 0.90 22.67
N SER A 188 -12.63 1.34 23.53
CA SER A 188 -12.06 0.52 24.60
C SER A 188 -13.09 -0.05 25.59
N PHE A 189 -14.31 0.51 25.62
CA PHE A 189 -15.43 0.04 26.41
C PHE A 189 -16.31 -1.01 25.69
N ALA A 190 -16.11 -1.25 24.40
CA ALA A 190 -16.89 -2.14 23.55
C ALA A 190 -16.07 -3.37 23.12
N ASP A 191 -16.76 -4.44 22.70
CA ASP A 191 -16.11 -5.59 22.08
C ASP A 191 -15.81 -5.29 20.61
N THR A 192 -14.52 -5.12 20.29
CA THR A 192 -14.02 -4.83 18.94
C THR A 192 -13.42 -6.05 18.24
N SER A 193 -13.54 -7.25 18.82
CA SER A 193 -12.86 -8.46 18.33
C SER A 193 -13.18 -8.79 16.87
N GLU A 194 -14.45 -8.69 16.47
CA GLU A 194 -14.92 -8.95 15.10
C GLU A 194 -15.00 -7.67 14.24
N PHE A 195 -14.90 -6.48 14.85
CA PHE A 195 -15.15 -5.19 14.18
C PHE A 195 -14.20 -4.96 12.99
N TRP A 196 -12.95 -5.40 13.13
CA TRP A 196 -11.89 -5.18 12.12
C TRP A 196 -12.03 -6.03 10.88
N THR A 197 -12.66 -7.19 11.00
CA THR A 197 -12.78 -8.17 9.92
C THR A 197 -14.21 -8.29 9.39
N SER A 198 -15.19 -7.77 10.14
CA SER A 198 -16.60 -7.85 9.77
C SER A 198 -16.97 -6.83 8.69
N PRO A 199 -17.77 -7.22 7.68
CA PRO A 199 -18.41 -6.28 6.76
C PRO A 199 -19.30 -5.24 7.47
N ASN A 200 -19.83 -5.58 8.65
CA ASN A 200 -20.61 -4.66 9.49
C ASN A 200 -19.70 -3.88 10.45
N GLY A 201 -18.53 -3.44 9.98
CA GLY A 201 -17.47 -2.82 10.75
C GLY A 201 -16.41 -2.24 9.83
N MET A 202 -15.14 -2.38 10.21
CA MET A 202 -13.98 -1.94 9.42
C MET A 202 -13.50 -2.99 8.40
N GLY A 203 -14.21 -4.10 8.18
CA GLY A 203 -13.78 -5.18 7.29
C GLY A 203 -13.47 -4.74 5.86
N ALA A 204 -14.27 -3.84 5.27
CA ALA A 204 -14.01 -3.27 3.95
C ALA A 204 -12.70 -2.47 3.94
N TRP A 205 -12.46 -1.65 4.95
CA TRP A 205 -11.22 -0.89 5.12
C TRP A 205 -9.99 -1.81 5.31
N THR A 206 -10.09 -2.83 6.15
CA THR A 206 -9.01 -3.80 6.37
C THR A 206 -8.67 -4.55 5.08
N THR A 207 -9.69 -4.97 4.33
CA THR A 207 -9.52 -5.67 3.04
C THR A 207 -8.89 -4.75 2.00
N MET A 208 -9.33 -3.49 1.94
CA MET A 208 -8.80 -2.45 1.06
C MET A 208 -7.30 -2.22 1.27
N VAL A 209 -6.85 -2.10 2.52
CA VAL A 209 -5.44 -1.88 2.83
C VAL A 209 -4.58 -3.10 2.48
N GLY A 210 -5.10 -4.31 2.71
CA GLY A 210 -4.46 -5.54 2.25
C GLY A 210 -4.33 -5.63 0.72
N ALA A 211 -5.41 -5.36 -0.01
CA ALA A 211 -5.41 -5.36 -1.49
C ALA A 211 -4.47 -4.30 -2.08
N SER A 212 -4.44 -3.12 -1.45
CA SER A 212 -3.54 -2.02 -1.79
C SER A 212 -2.07 -2.41 -1.63
N TYR A 213 -1.72 -3.05 -0.51
CA TYR A 213 -0.38 -3.55 -0.25
C TYR A 213 0.03 -4.64 -1.25
N GLN A 214 -0.89 -5.56 -1.56
CA GLN A 214 -0.70 -6.59 -2.58
C GLN A 214 -0.46 -5.96 -3.97
N LEU A 215 -1.18 -4.90 -4.37
CA LEU A 215 -0.93 -4.24 -5.65
C LEU A 215 0.47 -3.63 -5.73
N LEU A 216 0.89 -2.86 -4.73
CA LEU A 216 2.18 -2.17 -4.78
C LEU A 216 3.36 -3.16 -4.82
N THR A 217 3.26 -4.24 -4.04
CA THR A 217 4.27 -5.32 -4.08
C THR A 217 4.23 -6.10 -5.38
N GLN A 218 3.05 -6.33 -5.97
CA GLN A 218 2.91 -6.89 -7.33
C GLN A 218 3.58 -6.03 -8.38
N VAL A 219 3.41 -4.71 -8.33
CA VAL A 219 4.06 -3.78 -9.27
C VAL A 219 5.58 -3.96 -9.23
N VAL A 220 6.17 -4.00 -8.03
CA VAL A 220 7.61 -4.22 -7.88
C VAL A 220 8.03 -5.61 -8.38
N ALA A 221 7.23 -6.64 -8.12
CA ALA A 221 7.49 -8.03 -8.50
C ALA A 221 7.12 -8.38 -9.95
N THR A 222 6.55 -7.45 -10.72
CA THR A 222 6.08 -7.73 -12.08
C THR A 222 7.27 -7.95 -13.02
N PRO A 223 7.33 -9.08 -13.74
CA PRO A 223 8.41 -9.40 -14.66
C PRO A 223 8.26 -8.67 -16.01
N GLU A 224 9.28 -8.72 -16.84
CA GLU A 224 9.18 -8.24 -18.23
C GLU A 224 8.40 -9.22 -19.12
N PRO A 225 7.74 -8.74 -20.19
CA PRO A 225 7.20 -9.61 -21.22
C PRO A 225 8.33 -10.34 -21.93
N GLY A 226 8.16 -11.63 -22.22
CA GLY A 226 9.17 -12.40 -22.92
C GLY A 226 9.08 -13.90 -22.72
N ALA A 227 10.00 -14.60 -23.38
CA ALA A 227 10.25 -16.01 -23.18
C ALA A 227 11.22 -16.19 -22.02
N TYR A 228 10.93 -17.12 -21.11
CA TYR A 228 11.79 -17.41 -19.97
C TYR A 228 12.28 -18.86 -20.01
N ALA A 229 13.55 -19.06 -19.67
CA ALA A 229 14.18 -20.38 -19.54
C ALA A 229 14.38 -20.74 -18.08
N LEU A 230 14.26 -22.04 -17.76
CA LEU A 230 14.59 -22.53 -16.42
C LEU A 230 16.12 -22.51 -16.24
N VAL A 231 16.59 -21.82 -15.21
CA VAL A 231 18.00 -21.73 -14.85
C VAL A 231 18.22 -22.10 -13.39
N THR A 232 19.42 -22.58 -13.09
CA THR A 232 19.94 -22.59 -11.71
C THR A 232 20.71 -21.31 -11.52
N ARG A 233 20.21 -20.45 -10.64
CA ARG A 233 20.80 -19.15 -10.34
C ARG A 233 22.17 -19.31 -9.67
N PRO A 234 22.99 -18.25 -9.65
CA PRO A 234 24.32 -18.26 -9.02
C PRO A 234 24.30 -18.69 -7.54
N ASP A 235 23.27 -18.31 -6.80
CA ASP A 235 23.05 -18.72 -5.40
C ASP A 235 22.59 -20.19 -5.25
N GLY A 236 22.30 -20.85 -6.37
CA GLY A 236 21.81 -22.22 -6.47
C GLY A 236 20.30 -22.40 -6.42
N SER A 237 19.54 -21.31 -6.28
CA SER A 237 18.09 -21.36 -6.37
C SER A 237 17.65 -21.66 -7.81
N GLN A 238 16.46 -22.22 -7.97
CA GLN A 238 15.86 -22.37 -9.30
C GLN A 238 15.05 -21.13 -9.68
N GLY A 239 15.08 -20.78 -10.96
CA GLY A 239 14.45 -19.58 -11.47
C GLY A 239 14.09 -19.64 -12.93
N TYR A 240 13.10 -18.86 -13.32
CA TYR A 240 12.88 -18.50 -14.71
C TYR A 240 13.54 -17.15 -14.98
N GLU A 241 14.49 -17.11 -15.91
CA GLU A 241 15.16 -15.88 -16.36
C GLU A 241 14.87 -15.62 -17.84
N LEU A 242 14.89 -14.35 -18.24
CA LEU A 242 14.59 -13.93 -19.60
C LEU A 242 15.56 -14.61 -20.58
N ASN A 243 15.00 -15.24 -21.60
CA ASN A 243 15.74 -16.05 -22.56
C ASN A 243 16.03 -15.25 -23.83
N ASP A 244 17.10 -14.48 -23.79
CA ASP A 244 17.53 -13.61 -24.90
C ASP A 244 18.22 -14.37 -26.04
N PHE A 245 18.57 -15.64 -25.84
CA PHE A 245 19.47 -16.40 -26.72
C PHE A 245 18.79 -17.57 -27.44
N GLY A 246 17.46 -17.57 -27.56
CA GLY A 246 16.73 -18.53 -28.39
C GLY A 246 16.71 -19.97 -27.85
N GLN A 247 16.91 -20.17 -26.55
CA GLN A 247 16.68 -21.47 -25.93
C GLN A 247 15.19 -21.84 -25.98
N THR A 248 14.83 -23.10 -25.70
CA THR A 248 13.42 -23.46 -25.57
C THR A 248 12.81 -22.76 -24.36
N ALA A 249 11.83 -21.89 -24.60
CA ALA A 249 11.09 -21.21 -23.55
C ALA A 249 10.32 -22.22 -22.69
N ALA A 250 10.53 -22.20 -21.38
CA ALA A 250 9.77 -23.00 -20.44
C ALA A 250 8.48 -22.28 -20.01
N VAL A 251 8.54 -20.95 -19.92
CA VAL A 251 7.41 -20.07 -19.58
C VAL A 251 7.41 -18.88 -20.53
N ARG A 252 6.24 -18.33 -20.83
CA ARG A 252 6.10 -17.08 -21.59
C ARG A 252 5.21 -16.10 -20.83
N VAL A 253 5.72 -14.90 -20.63
CA VAL A 253 4.97 -13.77 -20.09
C VAL A 253 4.56 -12.88 -21.27
N ASP A 254 3.26 -12.58 -21.38
CA ASP A 254 2.77 -11.72 -22.46
C ASP A 254 2.82 -10.22 -22.11
N ASN A 255 2.42 -9.37 -23.05
CA ASN A 255 2.45 -7.91 -22.88
C ASN A 255 1.33 -7.35 -22.00
N PHE A 256 0.31 -8.14 -21.67
CA PHE A 256 -0.78 -7.75 -20.76
C PHE A 256 -0.43 -8.07 -19.31
N GLU A 257 0.36 -9.11 -19.08
CA GLU A 257 0.82 -9.53 -17.75
C GLU A 257 2.18 -8.94 -17.36
N GLY A 258 3.14 -8.97 -18.29
CA GLY A 258 4.47 -8.40 -18.09
C GLY A 258 4.51 -6.90 -18.35
N ARG A 259 5.56 -6.25 -17.86
CA ARG A 259 5.78 -4.81 -18.07
C ARG A 259 7.24 -4.53 -18.45
N PRO A 260 7.51 -3.98 -19.65
CA PRO A 260 8.87 -3.69 -20.07
C PRO A 260 9.52 -2.63 -19.16
N LEU A 261 10.72 -2.91 -18.64
CA LEU A 261 11.35 -2.06 -17.64
C LEU A 261 11.85 -0.74 -18.24
N GLU A 262 12.40 -0.81 -19.46
CA GLU A 262 13.08 0.32 -20.08
C GLU A 262 12.14 1.26 -20.85
N THR A 263 12.48 2.55 -20.78
CA THR A 263 11.92 3.59 -21.63
C THR A 263 12.48 3.43 -23.04
N THR A 264 11.63 3.61 -24.05
CA THR A 264 12.04 3.58 -25.46
C THR A 264 11.53 4.81 -26.22
N TRP A 265 12.18 5.10 -27.34
CA TRP A 265 11.93 6.25 -28.20
C TRP A 265 11.63 5.80 -29.62
N ASP A 266 10.97 6.67 -30.39
CA ASP A 266 10.79 6.51 -31.83
C ASP A 266 12.08 6.88 -32.56
N PHE A 267 12.96 5.90 -32.75
CA PHE A 267 14.24 6.08 -33.45
C PHE A 267 14.09 6.41 -34.95
N ASP A 268 12.90 6.23 -35.52
CA ASP A 268 12.61 6.58 -36.91
C ASP A 268 12.18 8.05 -37.08
N ALA A 269 11.96 8.80 -35.99
CA ALA A 269 11.58 10.21 -36.01
C ALA A 269 12.71 11.19 -36.42
N GLY A 270 13.84 10.67 -36.91
CA GLY A 270 14.96 11.47 -37.40
C GLY A 270 15.76 12.15 -36.28
N TYR A 271 16.31 13.34 -36.53
CA TYR A 271 17.21 14.02 -35.58
C TYR A 271 16.60 14.23 -34.18
N PHE A 272 15.28 14.43 -34.09
CA PHE A 272 14.57 14.71 -32.84
C PHE A 272 13.97 13.46 -32.19
N TRP A 273 14.47 12.25 -32.49
CA TRP A 273 13.98 11.01 -31.89
C TRP A 273 13.99 11.03 -30.36
N PHE A 274 14.95 11.72 -29.73
CA PHE A 274 15.08 11.82 -28.28
C PHE A 274 13.91 12.57 -27.61
N ASP A 275 13.21 13.43 -28.35
CA ASP A 275 11.99 14.12 -27.89
C ASP A 275 10.73 13.28 -28.13
N GLN A 276 10.82 12.20 -28.91
CA GLN A 276 9.71 11.32 -29.29
C GLN A 276 9.73 10.04 -28.43
N VAL A 277 9.35 10.19 -27.17
CA VAL A 277 9.21 9.04 -26.26
C VAL A 277 8.04 8.16 -26.72
N ASP A 278 8.33 6.91 -27.08
CA ASP A 278 7.32 5.95 -27.52
C ASP A 278 6.67 5.24 -26.34
N ARG A 279 7.47 4.84 -25.34
CA ARG A 279 6.97 4.20 -24.11
C ARG A 279 7.83 4.60 -22.91
N ALA A 280 7.18 5.03 -21.83
CA ALA A 280 7.82 5.16 -20.52
C ALA A 280 8.02 3.77 -19.90
N GLY A 281 9.23 3.50 -19.40
CA GLY A 281 9.58 2.21 -18.81
C GLY A 281 8.90 1.98 -17.46
N PHE A 282 8.60 0.71 -17.17
CA PHE A 282 7.99 0.30 -15.90
C PHE A 282 8.91 0.46 -14.68
N PHE A 283 10.18 0.80 -14.91
CA PHE A 283 11.11 1.24 -13.86
C PHE A 283 10.50 2.30 -12.94
N PHE A 284 9.79 3.29 -13.52
CA PHE A 284 9.19 4.38 -12.76
C PHE A 284 8.05 3.92 -11.85
N ASP A 285 7.22 2.98 -12.30
CA ASP A 285 6.17 2.38 -11.49
C ASP A 285 6.74 1.60 -10.32
N LYS A 286 7.82 0.83 -10.53
CA LYS A 286 8.48 0.09 -9.45
C LYS A 286 9.06 1.01 -8.39
N VAL A 287 9.76 2.05 -8.80
CA VAL A 287 10.33 3.06 -7.88
C VAL A 287 9.21 3.81 -7.16
N GLY A 288 8.14 4.20 -7.87
CA GLY A 288 6.97 4.85 -7.29
C GLY A 288 6.25 3.95 -6.28
N ALA A 289 6.12 2.66 -6.56
CA ALA A 289 5.50 1.71 -5.65
C ALA A 289 6.33 1.53 -4.38
N ILE A 290 7.66 1.40 -4.50
CA ILE A 290 8.57 1.34 -3.34
C ILE A 290 8.44 2.62 -2.50
N MET A 291 8.47 3.80 -3.13
CA MET A 291 8.30 5.08 -2.44
C MET A 291 6.96 5.12 -1.68
N THR A 292 5.86 4.76 -2.34
CA THR A 292 4.51 4.72 -1.76
C THR A 292 4.41 3.78 -0.56
N LEU A 293 5.11 2.64 -0.61
CA LEU A 293 5.13 1.67 0.48
C LEU A 293 5.78 2.22 1.76
N VAL A 294 6.88 2.98 1.63
CA VAL A 294 7.68 3.38 2.79
C VAL A 294 7.42 4.80 3.27
N ASP A 295 6.88 5.68 2.43
CA ASP A 295 6.72 7.10 2.70
C ASP A 295 5.64 7.36 3.78
N PRO A 296 6.03 7.94 4.94
CA PRO A 296 5.12 8.22 6.04
C PRO A 296 4.49 9.62 5.99
N THR A 297 4.76 10.40 4.95
CA THR A 297 4.25 11.77 4.82
C THR A 297 2.73 11.75 4.71
N THR A 298 2.04 12.38 5.67
CA THR A 298 0.57 12.42 5.73
C THR A 298 0.01 13.82 5.50
N HIS A 299 -1.20 13.86 4.96
CA HIS A 299 -1.97 15.09 4.75
C HIS A 299 -3.37 14.95 5.36
N PHE A 300 -3.46 15.10 6.68
CA PHE A 300 -4.76 15.12 7.39
C PHE A 300 -5.29 16.54 7.53
N VAL A 301 -6.48 16.80 6.99
CA VAL A 301 -7.18 18.09 7.12
C VAL A 301 -7.74 18.24 8.55
N GLY A 302 -7.63 19.45 9.12
CA GLY A 302 -8.27 19.79 10.41
C GLY A 302 -7.62 19.16 11.65
N ARG A 303 -6.40 18.61 11.52
CA ARG A 303 -5.61 18.08 12.64
C ARG A 303 -4.32 18.88 12.78
N ASP A 304 -3.96 19.21 14.02
CA ASP A 304 -2.64 19.79 14.31
C ASP A 304 -1.59 18.67 14.29
N THR A 305 -1.16 18.30 13.08
CA THR A 305 -0.08 17.33 12.88
C THR A 305 1.27 17.85 13.35
N SER A 306 1.41 19.18 13.52
CA SER A 306 2.64 19.82 13.98
C SER A 306 2.85 19.68 15.48
N ALA A 307 1.78 19.49 16.27
CA ALA A 307 1.87 19.29 17.71
C ALA A 307 2.50 17.94 18.10
N ASP A 308 2.22 16.87 17.36
CA ASP A 308 2.89 15.57 17.54
C ASP A 308 2.94 14.77 16.23
N VAL A 309 3.98 15.01 15.44
CA VAL A 309 4.24 14.31 14.17
C VAL A 309 4.36 12.78 14.34
N ARG A 310 4.72 12.29 15.53
CA ARG A 310 4.88 10.84 15.78
C ARG A 310 3.57 10.09 15.67
N LYS A 311 2.45 10.75 15.99
CA LYS A 311 1.11 10.15 15.90
C LYS A 311 0.60 10.06 14.45
N TYR A 312 1.16 10.86 13.55
CA TYR A 312 0.64 11.04 12.20
C TYR A 312 1.61 10.57 11.11
N ALA A 313 2.82 10.14 11.45
CA ALA A 313 3.76 9.52 10.50
C ALA A 313 3.36 8.06 10.25
N LEU A 314 2.53 7.83 9.23
CA LEU A 314 1.92 6.53 8.93
C LEU A 314 2.31 6.07 7.53
N SER A 315 2.79 4.84 7.40
CA SER A 315 3.06 4.19 6.11
C SER A 315 2.62 2.72 6.13
N TYR A 316 2.84 1.98 5.04
CA TYR A 316 2.61 0.52 5.04
C TYR A 316 3.50 -0.19 6.05
N TYR A 317 4.66 0.37 6.40
CA TYR A 317 5.50 -0.21 7.45
C TYR A 317 4.82 -0.15 8.82
N THR A 318 4.07 0.92 9.11
CA THR A 318 3.31 1.04 10.36
C THR A 318 2.20 -0.01 10.44
N VAL A 319 1.52 -0.29 9.33
CA VAL A 319 0.39 -1.23 9.27
C VAL A 319 0.86 -2.69 9.15
N PHE A 320 1.94 -2.94 8.40
CA PHE A 320 2.45 -4.28 8.07
C PHE A 320 3.97 -4.40 8.30
N PRO A 321 4.48 -4.19 9.52
CA PRO A 321 5.93 -4.13 9.77
C PRO A 321 6.65 -5.43 9.40
N GLY A 322 6.07 -6.59 9.73
CA GLY A 322 6.64 -7.90 9.43
C GLY A 322 6.65 -8.21 7.93
N ALA A 323 5.52 -8.01 7.24
CA ALA A 323 5.41 -8.25 5.81
C ALA A 323 6.30 -7.28 4.99
N MET A 324 6.34 -5.99 5.35
CA MET A 324 7.23 -5.02 4.71
C MET A 324 8.71 -5.38 4.91
N THR A 325 9.08 -5.80 6.11
CA THR A 325 10.45 -6.26 6.39
C THR A 325 10.77 -7.49 5.54
N SER A 326 9.87 -8.47 5.45
CA SER A 326 10.06 -9.68 4.65
C SER A 326 10.22 -9.36 3.16
N PHE A 327 9.39 -8.46 2.63
CA PHE A 327 9.44 -8.03 1.24
C PHE A 327 10.74 -7.28 0.89
N LEU A 328 11.13 -6.29 1.70
CA LEU A 328 12.37 -5.55 1.51
C LEU A 328 13.60 -6.45 1.71
N ARG A 329 13.59 -7.34 2.70
CA ARG A 329 14.62 -8.37 2.90
C ARG A 329 14.78 -9.23 1.66
N ALA A 330 13.67 -9.69 1.08
CA ALA A 330 13.69 -10.51 -0.11
C ALA A 330 14.31 -9.79 -1.30
N MET A 331 13.95 -8.52 -1.50
CA MET A 331 14.50 -7.70 -2.57
C MET A 331 16.00 -7.42 -2.42
N GLN A 332 16.46 -7.10 -1.20
CA GLN A 332 17.88 -6.77 -0.97
C GLN A 332 18.80 -7.99 -0.92
N GLY A 333 18.27 -9.13 -0.47
CA GLY A 333 18.99 -10.40 -0.41
C GLY A 333 18.81 -11.29 -1.63
N GLU A 334 18.18 -10.80 -2.70
CA GLU A 334 17.84 -11.52 -3.93
C GLU A 334 17.09 -12.84 -3.71
N ASP A 335 16.25 -12.90 -2.67
CA ASP A 335 15.39 -14.03 -2.35
C ASP A 335 14.08 -13.94 -3.14
N TRP A 336 14.17 -14.22 -4.44
CA TRP A 336 13.03 -14.19 -5.36
C TRP A 336 11.95 -15.23 -5.01
N SER A 337 12.30 -16.24 -4.21
CA SER A 337 11.33 -17.21 -3.73
C SER A 337 10.23 -16.56 -2.88
N THR A 338 10.56 -15.48 -2.16
CA THR A 338 9.62 -14.77 -1.28
C THR A 338 8.73 -13.77 -2.02
N MET A 339 9.26 -13.02 -2.99
CA MET A 339 8.55 -11.87 -3.56
C MET A 339 8.12 -12.01 -5.03
N ALA A 340 8.78 -12.85 -5.82
CA ALA A 340 8.60 -12.83 -7.27
C ALA A 340 7.37 -13.61 -7.75
N ALA A 341 6.88 -13.29 -8.95
CA ALA A 341 5.76 -14.01 -9.56
C ALA A 341 6.09 -15.48 -9.90
N ARG A 342 5.05 -16.29 -10.11
CA ARG A 342 5.09 -17.68 -10.59
C ARG A 342 4.22 -17.83 -11.83
N SER A 343 4.56 -18.76 -12.71
CA SER A 343 3.65 -19.16 -13.79
C SER A 343 2.52 -20.02 -13.23
N LYS A 344 1.28 -19.74 -13.63
CA LYS A 344 0.13 -20.61 -13.41
C LYS A 344 0.13 -21.76 -14.43
N GLU A 345 -0.37 -22.93 -14.04
CA GLU A 345 -0.50 -24.08 -14.94
C GLU A 345 -1.43 -23.80 -16.13
N ALA A 346 -2.49 -23.01 -15.92
CA ALA A 346 -3.46 -22.63 -16.95
C ALA A 346 -3.01 -21.44 -17.83
N GLY A 347 -1.77 -20.99 -17.68
CA GLY A 347 -1.31 -19.72 -18.21
C GLY A 347 -1.54 -18.58 -17.21
N GLY A 348 -0.60 -17.65 -17.23
CA GLY A 348 -0.65 -16.40 -16.50
C GLY A 348 0.21 -16.30 -15.25
N LEU A 349 0.21 -15.13 -14.60
CA LEU A 349 1.02 -14.87 -13.40
C LEU A 349 0.24 -15.09 -12.10
N SER A 350 0.91 -15.72 -11.12
CA SER A 350 0.49 -15.80 -9.72
C SER A 350 1.54 -15.14 -8.85
N PHE A 351 1.12 -14.17 -8.05
CA PHE A 351 2.01 -13.48 -7.12
C PHE A 351 1.90 -14.08 -5.72
N PRO A 352 2.98 -14.08 -4.93
CA PRO A 352 2.93 -14.43 -3.51
C PRO A 352 1.88 -13.60 -2.78
N ASP A 353 1.17 -14.21 -1.83
CA ASP A 353 0.31 -13.46 -0.92
C ASP A 353 1.17 -12.75 0.12
N VAL A 354 1.20 -11.42 0.04
CA VAL A 354 2.09 -10.60 0.85
C VAL A 354 1.73 -10.59 2.33
N LEU A 355 0.49 -10.93 2.68
CA LEU A 355 0.05 -11.00 4.07
C LEU A 355 0.43 -12.34 4.73
N SER A 356 0.80 -13.35 3.93
CA SER A 356 1.33 -14.63 4.41
C SER A 356 2.84 -14.81 4.14
N GLN A 357 3.52 -13.79 3.60
CA GLN A 357 4.95 -13.82 3.25
C GLN A 357 5.89 -14.03 4.43
N GLU A 358 5.44 -13.88 5.68
CA GLU A 358 6.23 -14.29 6.86
C GLU A 358 6.57 -15.79 6.81
N ARG A 359 5.74 -16.62 6.14
CA ARG A 359 5.93 -18.08 6.06
C ARG A 359 6.81 -18.55 4.90
N ARG A 360 7.05 -17.73 3.86
CA ARG A 360 7.88 -18.04 2.66
C ARG A 360 7.45 -19.27 1.84
N ASP A 361 6.16 -19.64 1.86
CA ASP A 361 5.70 -20.91 1.28
C ASP A 361 4.90 -20.74 -0.04
N THR A 362 5.36 -19.86 -0.95
CA THR A 362 4.74 -19.78 -2.27
C THR A 362 5.30 -20.87 -3.19
N ALA A 363 4.48 -21.90 -3.43
CA ALA A 363 4.81 -23.00 -4.32
C ALA A 363 5.08 -22.53 -5.77
N GLY A 364 5.96 -23.26 -6.47
CA GLY A 364 6.35 -22.98 -7.84
C GLY A 364 7.71 -22.27 -7.97
N ILE A 365 8.21 -22.16 -9.20
CA ILE A 365 9.53 -21.61 -9.51
C ILE A 365 9.41 -20.09 -9.80
N PRO A 366 10.17 -19.22 -9.10
CA PRO A 366 10.12 -17.77 -9.28
C PRO A 366 10.54 -17.34 -10.68
N ILE A 367 9.73 -16.50 -11.30
CA ILE A 367 10.08 -15.73 -12.49
C ILE A 367 10.84 -14.49 -12.04
N ASP A 368 11.98 -14.21 -12.67
CA ASP A 368 12.78 -13.02 -12.38
C ASP A 368 11.90 -11.76 -12.43
N PRO A 369 11.75 -11.04 -11.30
CA PRO A 369 10.94 -9.84 -11.27
C PRO A 369 11.62 -8.67 -11.99
N ASN A 370 12.85 -8.78 -12.48
CA ASN A 370 13.65 -7.67 -13.03
C ASN A 370 13.79 -6.50 -12.03
N THR A 371 14.12 -6.84 -10.78
CA THR A 371 14.49 -5.88 -9.72
C THR A 371 16.00 -5.68 -9.73
N SER A 372 16.47 -4.97 -10.76
CA SER A 372 17.88 -4.67 -10.98
C SER A 372 18.53 -3.88 -9.82
N PHE A 373 19.86 -3.79 -9.83
CA PHE A 373 20.65 -3.03 -8.86
C PHE A 373 20.07 -1.61 -8.60
N SER A 374 19.64 -0.89 -9.63
CA SER A 374 19.07 0.44 -9.48
C SER A 374 17.79 0.43 -8.64
N ILE A 375 16.91 -0.55 -8.84
CA ILE A 375 15.67 -0.69 -8.05
C ILE A 375 16.00 -1.06 -6.60
N GLN A 376 16.95 -1.99 -6.40
CA GLN A 376 17.44 -2.36 -5.07
C GLN A 376 18.03 -1.13 -4.34
N LEU A 377 18.82 -0.30 -5.03
CA LEU A 377 19.36 0.96 -4.53
C LEU A 377 18.25 1.92 -4.10
N TYR A 378 17.23 2.18 -4.95
CA TYR A 378 16.09 3.01 -4.56
C TYR A 378 15.37 2.46 -3.33
N ALA A 379 15.19 1.15 -3.25
CA ALA A 379 14.61 0.52 -2.08
C ALA A 379 15.46 0.67 -0.82
N GLN A 380 16.79 0.54 -0.89
CA GLN A 380 17.65 0.77 0.28
C GLN A 380 17.58 2.22 0.74
N VAL A 381 17.69 3.17 -0.21
CA VAL A 381 17.66 4.60 0.09
C VAL A 381 16.32 5.00 0.70
N PHE A 382 15.20 4.67 0.05
CA PHE A 382 13.89 5.06 0.54
C PHE A 382 13.55 4.38 1.86
N SER A 383 13.84 3.09 2.02
CA SER A 383 13.52 2.39 3.27
C SER A 383 14.37 2.88 4.45
N LEU A 384 15.67 3.11 4.27
CA LEU A 384 16.53 3.64 5.34
C LEU A 384 16.29 5.13 5.63
N ALA A 385 15.80 5.90 4.65
CA ALA A 385 15.49 7.31 4.85
C ALA A 385 14.10 7.54 5.47
N LEU A 386 13.07 6.84 4.98
CA LEU A 386 11.66 7.19 5.24
C LEU A 386 11.01 6.30 6.30
N ILE A 387 11.41 5.04 6.47
CA ILE A 387 10.83 4.20 7.55
C ILE A 387 11.13 4.78 8.93
N PRO A 388 12.36 5.26 9.24
CA PRO A 388 12.66 5.88 10.53
C PRO A 388 11.82 7.11 10.88
N ASP A 389 11.27 7.80 9.89
CA ASP A 389 10.37 8.95 10.10
C ASP A 389 9.02 8.52 10.72
N THR A 390 8.70 7.22 10.74
CA THR A 390 7.62 6.64 11.57
C THR A 390 8.00 6.51 13.06
N TYR A 391 9.21 6.92 13.43
CA TYR A 391 9.82 6.77 14.76
C TYR A 391 10.06 5.31 15.20
N ASP A 392 10.00 4.37 14.26
CA ASP A 392 10.35 2.97 14.45
C ASP A 392 11.75 2.67 13.90
N GLN A 393 12.66 2.26 14.77
CA GLN A 393 14.05 1.93 14.42
C GLN A 393 14.29 0.44 14.14
N ARG A 394 13.26 -0.42 14.25
CA ARG A 394 13.40 -1.87 14.08
C ARG A 394 13.92 -2.23 12.69
N PHE A 395 13.39 -1.59 11.65
CA PHE A 395 13.85 -1.81 10.28
C PHE A 395 15.33 -1.44 10.12
N THR A 396 15.72 -0.23 10.51
CA THR A 396 17.11 0.26 10.38
C THR A 396 18.09 -0.62 11.15
N ASN A 397 17.73 -1.05 12.35
CA ASN A 397 18.55 -1.96 13.13
C ASN A 397 18.66 -3.37 12.51
N GLY A 398 17.61 -3.83 11.82
CA GLY A 398 17.60 -5.10 11.08
C GLY A 398 18.31 -5.04 9.71
N ALA A 399 18.35 -3.86 9.09
CA ALA A 399 18.98 -3.62 7.79
C ALA A 399 20.45 -3.22 7.87
N ARG A 400 20.96 -2.94 9.06
CA ARG A 400 22.33 -2.46 9.23
C ARG A 400 23.36 -3.54 8.87
N VAL A 401 24.27 -3.16 7.98
CA VAL A 401 25.53 -3.86 7.70
C VAL A 401 26.67 -2.94 8.12
N TYR A 402 27.70 -3.44 8.78
CA TYR A 402 28.88 -2.67 9.16
C TYR A 402 30.16 -3.44 8.89
N VAL A 403 31.28 -2.72 8.79
CA VAL A 403 32.60 -3.35 8.62
C VAL A 403 33.26 -3.54 9.97
N LYS A 404 33.69 -4.76 10.27
CA LYS A 404 34.37 -5.12 11.53
C LYS A 404 35.66 -4.32 11.70
N GLY A 405 35.83 -3.70 12.86
CA GLY A 405 36.99 -2.87 13.17
C GLY A 405 37.01 -1.51 12.47
N SER A 406 35.96 -1.14 11.74
CA SER A 406 35.79 0.22 11.22
C SER A 406 35.28 1.16 12.34
N PRO A 407 35.51 2.48 12.22
CA PRO A 407 34.92 3.48 13.13
C PRO A 407 33.38 3.47 13.16
N ASN A 408 32.75 2.88 12.13
CA ASN A 408 31.31 2.76 11.99
C ASN A 408 30.77 1.41 12.51
N GLY A 409 31.63 0.64 13.19
CA GLY A 409 31.24 -0.60 13.85
C GLY A 409 30.19 -0.35 14.93
N VAL A 410 29.23 -1.27 15.06
CA VAL A 410 28.19 -1.19 16.08
C VAL A 410 28.48 -2.18 17.18
N ASP A 411 28.53 -1.67 18.41
CA ASP A 411 28.59 -2.51 19.61
C ASP A 411 27.20 -3.13 19.86
N LEU A 412 27.06 -4.39 19.46
CA LEU A 412 25.86 -5.17 19.73
C LEU A 412 25.86 -5.65 21.18
N ALA A 413 24.66 -5.86 21.73
CA ALA A 413 24.54 -6.42 23.07
C ALA A 413 25.24 -7.78 23.17
N ALA A 414 25.81 -8.06 24.34
CA ALA A 414 26.52 -9.33 24.57
C ALA A 414 25.58 -10.51 24.29
N GLY A 415 26.01 -11.43 23.42
CA GLY A 415 25.23 -12.61 23.04
C GLY A 415 24.28 -12.40 21.86
N THR A 416 24.21 -11.20 21.25
CA THR A 416 23.50 -11.02 19.98
C THR A 416 24.19 -11.83 18.87
N PRO A 417 23.49 -12.77 18.20
CA PRO A 417 24.07 -13.53 17.12
C PRO A 417 24.35 -12.62 15.91
N THR A 418 25.41 -12.93 15.17
CA THR A 418 25.82 -12.17 13.99
C THR A 418 26.14 -13.09 12.83
N VAL A 419 25.96 -12.59 11.62
CA VAL A 419 26.49 -13.21 10.40
C VAL A 419 27.65 -12.37 9.87
N GLU A 420 28.66 -13.02 9.32
CA GLU A 420 29.86 -12.37 8.79
C GLU A 420 30.13 -12.84 7.35
N PHE A 421 30.62 -11.92 6.52
CA PHE A 421 31.17 -12.22 5.20
C PHE A 421 32.51 -11.51 5.03
N THR A 422 33.55 -12.27 4.67
CA THR A 422 34.87 -11.73 4.34
C THR A 422 35.05 -11.64 2.84
N ASP A 423 35.20 -10.42 2.34
CA ASP A 423 35.59 -10.15 0.95
C ASP A 423 37.08 -10.47 0.76
N ALA A 424 37.37 -11.38 -0.17
CA ALA A 424 38.74 -11.82 -0.45
C ALA A 424 39.55 -10.78 -1.23
N GLU A 425 38.89 -9.86 -1.96
CA GLU A 425 39.59 -8.84 -2.76
C GLU A 425 40.08 -7.68 -1.88
N THR A 426 39.23 -7.20 -0.96
CA THR A 426 39.54 -6.05 -0.10
C THR A 426 40.02 -6.42 1.31
N GLY A 427 39.76 -7.66 1.76
CA GLY A 427 40.00 -8.10 3.14
C GLY A 427 38.98 -7.56 4.15
N LEU A 428 37.96 -6.82 3.72
CA LEU A 428 36.92 -6.29 4.59
C LEU A 428 36.02 -7.41 5.11
N VAL A 429 35.65 -7.32 6.38
CA VAL A 429 34.69 -8.23 7.03
C VAL A 429 33.40 -7.48 7.28
N TYR A 430 32.38 -7.79 6.50
CA TYR A 430 31.03 -7.27 6.66
C TYR A 430 30.30 -8.08 7.74
N VAL A 431 29.56 -7.38 8.60
CA VAL A 431 28.86 -7.96 9.75
C VAL A 431 27.46 -7.38 9.86
N ALA A 432 26.48 -8.22 10.21
CA ALA A 432 25.13 -7.80 10.56
C ALA A 432 24.62 -8.61 11.76
N ALA A 433 23.70 -8.02 12.54
CA ALA A 433 22.98 -8.74 13.57
C ALA A 433 22.00 -9.75 12.92
N SER A 434 21.98 -10.97 13.45
CA SER A 434 21.08 -12.03 12.99
C SER A 434 19.78 -11.99 13.77
N TYR A 435 18.67 -12.14 13.06
CA TYR A 435 17.31 -12.19 13.61
C TYR A 435 16.63 -13.49 13.16
N MET A 436 17.31 -14.62 13.39
CA MET A 436 16.76 -15.95 13.08
C MET A 436 15.43 -16.19 13.81
N GLN A 437 14.39 -16.51 13.05
CA GLN A 437 13.09 -16.98 13.55
C GLN A 437 12.72 -18.24 12.78
N ASP A 438 12.37 -19.32 13.49
CA ASP A 438 12.01 -20.62 12.90
C ASP A 438 13.01 -21.14 11.86
N GLY A 439 14.31 -20.93 12.12
CA GLY A 439 15.41 -21.36 11.23
C GLY A 439 15.58 -20.52 9.96
N LYS A 440 14.91 -19.36 9.87
CA LYS A 440 14.92 -18.45 8.73
C LYS A 440 15.41 -17.06 9.17
N GLU A 441 16.37 -16.49 8.45
CA GLU A 441 16.92 -15.16 8.75
C GLU A 441 15.92 -14.06 8.39
N THR A 442 15.48 -13.25 9.37
CA THR A 442 14.50 -12.17 9.15
C THR A 442 15.13 -10.79 9.04
N GLY A 443 16.39 -10.63 9.43
CA GLY A 443 17.17 -9.40 9.28
C GLY A 443 17.55 -9.15 7.84
N VAL A 444 17.26 -7.93 7.34
CA VAL A 444 17.59 -7.51 5.97
C VAL A 444 19.11 -7.57 5.75
N GLY A 445 19.91 -7.00 6.65
CA GLY A 445 21.37 -6.97 6.51
C GLY A 445 22.00 -8.36 6.62
N ALA A 446 21.46 -9.21 7.51
CA ALA A 446 21.91 -10.58 7.66
C ALA A 446 21.59 -11.44 6.43
N GLN A 447 20.39 -11.30 5.84
CA GLN A 447 20.04 -11.98 4.60
C GLN A 447 20.97 -11.60 3.44
N MET A 448 21.38 -10.33 3.34
CA MET A 448 22.36 -9.90 2.32
C MET A 448 23.70 -10.62 2.52
N ILE A 449 24.20 -10.68 3.75
CA ILE A 449 25.46 -11.39 4.07
C ILE A 449 25.34 -12.89 3.76
N ASP A 450 24.22 -13.52 4.08
CA ASP A 450 23.97 -14.94 3.74
C ASP A 450 23.96 -15.18 2.23
N HIS A 451 23.37 -14.29 1.45
CA HIS A 451 23.41 -14.36 -0.01
C HIS A 451 24.84 -14.26 -0.54
N ALA A 452 25.65 -13.31 -0.04
CA ALA A 452 27.06 -13.19 -0.41
C ALA A 452 27.86 -14.46 -0.06
N ASN A 453 27.60 -15.05 1.10
CA ASN A 453 28.21 -16.33 1.50
C ASN A 453 27.79 -17.49 0.56
N ALA A 454 26.52 -17.54 0.14
CA ALA A 454 26.04 -18.54 -0.82
C ALA A 454 26.76 -18.44 -2.18
N LEU A 455 26.92 -17.21 -2.71
CA LEU A 455 27.67 -16.96 -3.94
C LEU A 455 29.15 -17.38 -3.79
N LYS A 456 29.78 -17.06 -2.67
CA LYS A 456 31.17 -17.42 -2.36
C LYS A 456 31.37 -18.93 -2.30
N VAL A 457 30.53 -19.65 -1.56
CA VAL A 457 30.61 -21.12 -1.43
C VAL A 457 30.45 -21.81 -2.79
N ARG A 458 29.68 -21.22 -3.70
CA ARG A 458 29.45 -21.73 -5.06
C ARG A 458 30.46 -21.25 -6.09
N GLY A 459 31.45 -20.46 -5.70
CA GLY A 459 32.51 -19.96 -6.59
C GLY A 459 32.03 -18.94 -7.63
N GLN A 460 30.87 -18.30 -7.43
CA GLN A 460 30.28 -17.33 -8.37
C GLN A 460 30.94 -15.95 -8.23
N THR A 461 32.18 -15.85 -8.70
CA THR A 461 33.05 -14.71 -8.41
C THR A 461 32.56 -13.40 -9.06
N ALA A 462 31.99 -13.47 -10.26
CA ALA A 462 31.54 -12.26 -10.97
C ALA A 462 30.28 -11.67 -10.32
N GLU A 463 29.34 -12.52 -9.97
CA GLU A 463 28.08 -12.19 -9.30
C GLU A 463 28.35 -11.73 -7.87
N LEU A 464 29.25 -12.42 -7.16
CA LEU A 464 29.69 -12.00 -5.83
C LEU A 464 30.28 -10.59 -5.87
N ARG A 465 31.14 -10.28 -6.84
CA ARG A 465 31.72 -8.93 -6.97
C ARG A 465 30.65 -7.86 -7.18
N LYS A 466 29.64 -8.13 -8.00
CA LYS A 466 28.49 -7.22 -8.18
C LYS A 466 27.72 -7.06 -6.87
N PHE A 467 27.47 -8.15 -6.16
CA PHE A 467 26.70 -8.15 -4.93
C PHE A 467 27.45 -7.50 -3.75
N VAL A 468 28.78 -7.54 -3.71
CA VAL A 468 29.57 -6.78 -2.73
C VAL A 468 29.32 -5.27 -2.84
N ALA A 469 28.99 -4.75 -4.03
CA ALA A 469 28.57 -3.35 -4.17
C ALA A 469 27.26 -3.05 -3.43
N ASN A 470 26.32 -4.00 -3.37
CA ASN A 470 25.10 -3.87 -2.55
C ASN A 470 25.43 -3.85 -1.05
N LEU A 471 26.40 -4.67 -0.60
CA LEU A 471 26.85 -4.66 0.81
C LEU A 471 27.54 -3.35 1.19
N ASP A 472 28.42 -2.82 0.33
CA ASP A 472 29.09 -1.53 0.57
C ASP A 472 28.08 -0.38 0.59
N LEU A 473 27.09 -0.41 -0.30
CA LEU A 473 26.00 0.55 -0.30
C LEU A 473 25.19 0.49 0.99
N ALA A 474 24.72 -0.69 1.40
CA ALA A 474 23.95 -0.86 2.63
C ALA A 474 24.73 -0.39 3.86
N HIS A 475 26.03 -0.69 3.91
CA HIS A 475 26.93 -0.20 4.95
C HIS A 475 27.02 1.34 4.98
N ARG A 476 27.25 1.98 3.83
CA ARG A 476 27.35 3.45 3.75
C ARG A 476 26.03 4.12 4.10
N LEU A 477 24.91 3.64 3.56
CA LEU A 477 23.59 4.20 3.85
C LEU A 477 23.21 4.02 5.32
N GLY A 478 23.49 2.86 5.90
CA GLY A 478 23.26 2.61 7.33
C GLY A 478 24.02 3.59 8.22
N TRP A 479 25.24 3.97 7.83
CA TRP A 479 26.00 5.03 8.52
C TRP A 479 25.32 6.41 8.39
N TYR A 480 25.02 6.84 7.16
CA TYR A 480 24.44 8.15 6.90
C TYR A 480 23.09 8.35 7.59
N PHE A 481 22.18 7.38 7.52
CA PHE A 481 20.83 7.54 8.05
C PHE A 481 20.67 7.18 9.53
N SER A 482 21.61 6.44 10.13
CA SER A 482 21.50 6.04 11.54
C SER A 482 22.35 6.87 12.51
N PHE A 483 23.46 7.45 12.06
CA PHE A 483 24.42 8.15 12.92
C PHE A 483 24.85 9.52 12.35
N GLY A 484 24.54 9.80 11.08
CA GLY A 484 24.94 11.00 10.35
C GLY A 484 23.86 12.08 10.28
N GLY A 485 23.42 12.57 11.45
CA GLY A 485 22.55 13.74 11.61
C GLY A 485 22.81 14.44 12.93
#